data_AF-F6M0A5-F1
#
_entry.id   AF-F6M0A5-F1
#
_cell.length_a   1.000
_cell.length_b   1.000
_cell.length_c   1.000
_cell.angle_alpha   90.00
_cell.angle_beta   90.00
_cell.angle_gamma   90.00
#
_symmetry.space_group_name_H-M   'P 1'
#
loop_
_entity.id
_entity.type
_entity.pdbx_description
1 polymer ?
#
loop_
_entity_poly.entity_id
_entity_poly.type
_entity_poly.pdbx_seq_one_letter_code
_entity_poly.pdbx_strand_id
1 'polypeptide(L)'
;IKTELECLVKLLDGKISKEEEVAMEELHQYLIEDDGSWALGDNFLVFVQRVLRDVQAFSPDTRIHMIRTLAYAALKDDVIIILHQDRRDHTLMNFAQDIDKHTPEEQQSWAMF
;
A
#
# COMPACT_ATOMS: atom_id res chain seq x y z
N ILE A 1 11.71 1.24 6.36
CA ILE A 1 11.18 0.20 5.45
C ILE A 1 10.77 -1.06 6.22
N LYS A 2 11.71 -1.91 6.69
CA LYS A 2 11.37 -3.19 7.36
C LYS A 2 10.32 -3.08 8.48
N THR A 3 10.45 -2.08 9.35
CA THR A 3 9.51 -1.89 10.47
C THR A 3 8.07 -1.60 10.02
N GLU A 4 7.85 -0.83 8.96
CA GLU A 4 6.49 -0.53 8.49
C GLU A 4 5.83 -1.78 7.89
N LEU A 5 6.58 -2.52 7.07
CA LEU A 5 6.10 -3.75 6.44
C LEU A 5 5.81 -4.82 7.50
N GLU A 6 6.68 -4.99 8.51
CA GLU A 6 6.45 -5.91 9.63
C GLU A 6 5.20 -5.54 10.45
N CYS A 7 4.97 -4.24 10.70
CA CYS A 7 3.74 -3.79 11.35
C CYS A 7 2.51 -4.04 10.49
N LEU A 8 2.61 -3.80 9.18
CA LEU A 8 1.53 -4.04 8.23
C LEU A 8 1.13 -5.53 8.20
N VAL A 9 2.10 -6.45 8.13
CA VAL A 9 1.85 -7.90 8.17
C VAL A 9 1.08 -8.28 9.45
N LYS A 10 1.53 -7.81 10.61
CA LYS A 10 0.85 -8.09 11.89
C LYS A 10 -0.58 -7.56 11.94
N LEU A 11 -0.84 -6.40 11.34
CA LEU A 11 -2.16 -5.78 11.34
C LEU A 11 -3.15 -6.44 10.39
N LEU A 12 -2.64 -7.09 9.34
CA LEU A 12 -3.42 -7.79 8.32
C LEU A 12 -3.63 -9.27 8.63
N ASP A 13 -2.89 -9.85 9.57
CA ASP A 13 -3.00 -11.25 9.96
C ASP A 13 -4.46 -11.63 10.29
N GLY A 14 -4.96 -12.67 9.60
CA GLY A 14 -6.34 -13.15 9.70
C GLY A 14 -7.44 -12.24 9.12
N LYS A 15 -7.11 -11.14 8.44
CA LYS A 15 -8.08 -10.18 7.85
C LYS A 15 -8.08 -10.13 6.32
N ILE A 16 -7.08 -10.76 5.71
CA ILE A 16 -6.87 -10.79 4.26
C ILE A 16 -7.09 -12.20 3.70
N SER A 17 -7.44 -12.29 2.42
CA SER A 17 -7.58 -13.57 1.71
C SER A 17 -6.22 -14.11 1.28
N LYS A 18 -6.18 -15.37 0.81
CA LYS A 18 -4.95 -15.98 0.29
C LYS A 18 -4.39 -15.24 -0.93
N GLU A 19 -5.27 -14.69 -1.76
CA GLU A 19 -4.87 -13.88 -2.92
C GLU A 19 -4.22 -12.56 -2.49
N GLU A 20 -4.67 -11.98 -1.37
CA GLU A 20 -4.09 -10.76 -0.80
C GLU A 20 -2.81 -11.04 -0.01
N GLU A 21 -2.67 -12.23 0.58
CA GLU A 21 -1.40 -12.70 1.13
C GLU A 21 -0.31 -12.75 0.05
N VAL A 22 -0.65 -13.15 -1.18
CA VAL A 22 0.26 -13.08 -2.32
C VAL A 22 0.66 -11.63 -2.62
N ALA A 23 -0.29 -10.69 -2.67
CA ALA A 23 0.02 -9.28 -2.88
C ALA A 23 0.92 -8.68 -1.78
N MET A 24 0.82 -9.18 -0.54
CA MET A 24 1.73 -8.83 0.55
C MET A 24 3.13 -9.41 0.36
N GLU A 25 3.25 -10.63 -0.16
CA GLU A 25 4.54 -11.23 -0.50
C GLU A 25 5.21 -10.51 -1.69
N GLU A 26 4.44 -10.17 -2.73
CA GLU A 26 4.90 -9.35 -3.86
C GLU A 26 5.47 -8.01 -3.38
N LEU A 27 4.81 -7.36 -2.41
CA LEU A 27 5.29 -6.13 -1.78
C LEU A 27 6.60 -6.35 -1.00
N HIS A 28 6.74 -7.50 -0.33
CA HIS A 28 7.97 -7.87 0.37
C HIS A 28 9.13 -8.09 -0.62
N GLN A 29 8.92 -8.87 -1.68
CA GLN A 29 9.90 -9.09 -2.75
C GLN A 29 10.33 -7.76 -3.37
N TYR A 30 9.35 -6.91 -3.70
CA TYR A 30 9.61 -5.61 -4.27
C TYR A 30 10.45 -4.73 -3.33
N LEU A 31 10.09 -4.61 -2.05
CA LEU A 31 10.73 -3.65 -1.15
C LEU A 31 12.01 -4.15 -0.46
N ILE A 32 12.08 -5.43 -0.14
CA ILE A 32 13.13 -6.02 0.70
C ILE A 32 14.13 -6.81 -0.12
N GLU A 33 13.66 -7.59 -1.09
CA GLU A 33 14.51 -8.45 -1.92
C GLU A 33 15.06 -7.74 -3.15
N ASP A 34 14.52 -6.55 -3.45
CA ASP A 34 14.93 -5.70 -4.57
C ASP A 34 14.65 -6.31 -5.95
N ASP A 35 13.62 -7.16 -6.02
CA ASP A 35 13.17 -7.83 -7.25
C ASP A 35 12.50 -6.89 -8.27
N GLY A 36 12.47 -5.58 -8.04
CA GLY A 36 11.89 -4.61 -8.98
C GLY A 36 10.37 -4.75 -9.20
N SER A 37 9.79 -3.83 -9.97
CA SER A 37 8.34 -3.68 -10.09
C SER A 37 7.64 -4.83 -10.81
N TRP A 38 8.40 -5.71 -11.49
CA TRP A 38 7.82 -6.92 -12.11
C TRP A 38 7.33 -7.93 -11.08
N ALA A 39 7.76 -7.81 -9.82
CA ALA A 39 7.26 -8.65 -8.73
C ALA A 39 5.80 -8.34 -8.40
N LEU A 40 5.31 -7.14 -8.74
CA LEU A 40 3.95 -6.69 -8.42
C LEU A 40 2.97 -7.15 -9.50
N GLY A 41 2.02 -8.00 -9.10
CA GLY A 41 1.00 -8.56 -9.98
C GLY A 41 -0.17 -7.60 -10.23
N ASP A 42 -1.06 -7.99 -11.15
CA ASP A 42 -2.23 -7.18 -11.55
C ASP A 42 -3.20 -6.89 -10.40
N ASN A 43 -3.23 -7.74 -9.37
CA ASN A 43 -4.12 -7.60 -8.21
C ASN A 43 -3.51 -6.74 -7.09
N PHE A 44 -2.24 -6.36 -7.19
CA PHE A 44 -1.55 -5.62 -6.14
C PHE A 44 -2.28 -4.31 -5.78
N LEU A 45 -2.64 -3.50 -6.78
CA LEU A 45 -3.35 -2.24 -6.54
C LEU A 45 -4.80 -2.43 -6.08
N VAL A 46 -5.43 -3.56 -6.40
CA VAL A 46 -6.76 -3.91 -5.88
C VAL A 46 -6.68 -4.19 -4.39
N PHE A 47 -5.66 -4.94 -3.96
CA PHE A 47 -5.37 -5.17 -2.55
C PHE A 47 -5.09 -3.84 -1.81
N VAL A 48 -4.22 -2.98 -2.35
CA VAL A 48 -3.95 -1.65 -1.78
C VAL A 48 -5.24 -0.84 -1.66
N GLN A 49 -6.08 -0.83 -2.69
CA GLN A 49 -7.36 -0.11 -2.68
C GLN A 49 -8.27 -0.58 -1.56
N ARG A 50 -8.38 -1.90 -1.36
CA ARG A 50 -9.20 -2.47 -0.30
C ARG A 50 -8.68 -2.05 1.07
N VAL A 51 -7.37 -2.15 1.31
CA VAL A 51 -6.76 -1.72 2.57
C VAL A 51 -7.06 -0.24 2.87
N LEU A 52 -6.95 0.63 1.87
CA LEU A 52 -7.16 2.07 2.03
C LEU A 52 -8.63 2.48 2.17
N ARG A 53 -9.58 1.71 1.62
CA ARG A 53 -11.01 2.11 1.57
C ARG A 53 -11.94 1.33 2.49
N ASP A 54 -11.62 0.08 2.81
CA ASP A 54 -12.47 -0.75 3.69
C ASP A 54 -12.21 -0.41 5.17
N VAL A 55 -12.79 0.72 5.59
CA VAL A 55 -12.67 1.22 6.97
C VAL A 55 -13.36 0.33 8.01
N GLN A 56 -14.18 -0.64 7.58
CA GLN A 56 -14.80 -1.61 8.47
C GLN A 56 -13.88 -2.80 8.71
N ALA A 57 -13.15 -3.25 7.69
CA ALA A 57 -12.18 -4.33 7.81
C ALA A 57 -10.85 -3.86 8.44
N PHE A 58 -10.43 -2.63 8.19
CA PHE A 58 -9.08 -2.15 8.54
C PHE A 58 -9.09 -0.89 9.41
N SER A 59 -8.20 -0.87 10.40
CA SER A 59 -8.01 0.27 11.28
C SER A 59 -7.24 1.39 10.58
N PRO A 60 -7.28 2.64 11.09
CA PRO A 60 -6.41 3.72 10.63
C PRO A 60 -4.93 3.32 10.63
N ASP A 61 -4.47 2.61 11.66
CA ASP A 61 -3.08 2.12 11.75
C ASP A 61 -2.69 1.25 10.56
N THR A 62 -3.59 0.36 10.09
CA THR A 62 -3.33 -0.46 8.91
C THR A 62 -3.12 0.41 7.67
N ARG A 63 -3.94 1.45 7.50
CA ARG A 63 -3.83 2.38 6.36
C ARG A 63 -2.57 3.23 6.45
N ILE A 64 -2.25 3.73 7.64
CA ILE A 64 -1.00 4.47 7.92
C ILE A 64 0.22 3.65 7.51
N HIS A 65 0.32 2.40 7.99
CA HIS A 65 1.45 1.53 7.66
C HIS A 65 1.48 1.15 6.17
N MET A 66 0.33 0.96 5.52
CA MET A 66 0.25 0.78 4.07
C MET A 66 0.81 2.00 3.32
N ILE A 67 0.32 3.21 3.63
CA ILE A 67 0.74 4.46 2.98
C ILE A 67 2.24 4.69 3.16
N ARG A 68 2.76 4.52 4.37
CA ARG A 68 4.20 4.68 4.64
C ARG A 68 5.05 3.66 3.89
N THR A 69 4.57 2.42 3.81
CA THR A 69 5.23 1.35 3.04
C THR A 69 5.28 1.72 1.56
N LEU A 70 4.18 2.25 1.00
CA LEU A 70 4.14 2.74 -0.38
C LEU A 70 4.99 4.00 -0.60
N ALA A 71 5.10 4.89 0.38
CA ALA A 71 6.01 6.03 0.31
C ALA A 71 7.47 5.59 0.25
N TYR A 72 7.85 4.51 0.95
CA TYR A 72 9.17 3.91 0.78
C TYR A 72 9.35 3.26 -0.59
N ALA A 73 8.31 2.62 -1.14
CA ALA A 73 8.32 2.11 -2.52
C ALA A 73 8.53 3.25 -3.53
N ALA A 74 7.98 4.44 -3.28
CA ALA A 74 8.15 5.61 -4.15
C ALA A 74 9.61 6.10 -4.28
N LEU A 75 10.52 5.64 -3.43
CA LEU A 75 11.94 5.93 -3.53
C LEU A 75 12.68 5.02 -4.54
N LYS A 76 12.02 4.00 -5.09
CA LYS A 76 12.60 3.11 -6.10
C LYS A 76 12.48 3.69 -7.50
N ASP A 77 13.50 3.47 -8.33
CA ASP A 77 13.60 4.03 -9.69
C ASP A 77 12.45 3.59 -10.60
N ASP A 78 11.89 2.42 -10.37
CA ASP A 78 10.84 1.80 -11.19
C ASP A 78 9.42 2.01 -10.63
N VAL A 79 9.24 2.81 -9.57
CA VAL A 79 7.92 3.09 -8.97
C VAL A 79 6.93 3.70 -9.98
N ILE A 80 7.45 4.32 -11.04
CA ILE A 80 6.63 4.86 -12.14
C ILE A 80 5.72 3.79 -12.76
N ILE A 81 6.10 2.52 -12.69
CA ILE A 81 5.29 1.40 -13.20
C ILE A 81 4.04 1.19 -12.32
N ILE A 82 4.18 1.31 -10.99
CA ILE A 82 3.03 1.27 -10.06
C ILE A 82 2.08 2.43 -10.35
N LEU A 83 2.63 3.65 -10.52
CA LEU A 83 1.83 4.83 -10.85
C LEU A 83 1.17 4.73 -12.23
N HIS A 84 1.80 4.05 -13.19
CA HIS A 84 1.22 3.76 -14.49
C HIS A 84 0.01 2.83 -14.36
N GLN A 85 0.13 1.76 -13.57
CA GLN A 85 -0.97 0.85 -13.28
C GLN A 85 -2.11 1.56 -12.52
N ASP A 86 -1.80 2.49 -11.61
CA ASP A 86 -2.79 3.27 -10.86
C ASP A 86 -3.72 4.10 -11.76
N ARG A 87 -3.29 4.45 -12.97
CA ARG A 87 -4.10 5.22 -13.94
C ARG A 87 -5.44 4.53 -14.29
N ARG A 88 -5.55 3.21 -14.10
CA ARG A 88 -6.76 2.47 -14.41
C ARG A 88 -7.84 2.69 -13.35
N ASP A 89 -7.51 2.46 -12.09
CA ASP A 89 -8.47 2.39 -10.98
C ASP A 89 -8.35 3.58 -10.02
N HIS A 90 -7.36 4.44 -10.23
CA HIS A 90 -7.05 5.63 -9.44
C HIS A 90 -7.00 5.33 -7.94
N THR A 91 -6.45 4.18 -7.54
CA THR A 91 -6.40 3.73 -6.14
C THR A 91 -5.75 4.78 -5.25
N LEU A 92 -4.54 5.20 -5.60
CA LEU A 92 -3.77 6.19 -4.83
C LEU A 92 -4.34 7.59 -5.01
N MET A 93 -4.66 7.98 -6.24
CA MET A 93 -5.18 9.32 -6.55
C MET A 93 -6.52 9.61 -5.87
N ASN A 94 -7.40 8.62 -5.76
CA ASN A 94 -8.65 8.80 -5.03
C ASN A 94 -8.43 8.98 -3.53
N PHE A 95 -7.45 8.28 -2.94
CA PHE A 95 -7.11 8.48 -1.52
C PHE A 95 -6.61 9.92 -1.30
N ALA A 96 -5.78 10.42 -2.22
CA ALA A 96 -5.28 11.80 -2.21
C ALA A 96 -6.38 12.85 -2.41
N GLN A 97 -7.39 12.55 -3.24
CA GLN A 97 -8.45 13.49 -3.57
C GLN A 97 -9.30 13.88 -2.35
N ASP A 98 -9.53 12.93 -1.44
CA ASP A 98 -10.34 13.11 -0.23
C ASP A 98 -9.47 13.24 1.04
N ILE A 99 -8.22 13.71 0.89
CA ILE A 99 -7.22 13.76 1.98
C ILE A 99 -7.67 14.57 3.20
N ASP A 100 -8.52 15.57 3.00
CA ASP A 100 -9.11 16.42 4.03
C ASP A 100 -10.09 15.67 4.95
N LYS A 101 -10.60 14.51 4.50
CA LYS A 101 -11.53 13.65 5.26
C LYS A 101 -10.83 12.57 6.07
N HIS A 102 -9.53 12.34 5.82
CA HIS A 102 -8.73 11.33 6.53
C HIS A 102 -8.22 11.85 7.87
N THR A 103 -7.79 10.96 8.77
CA THR A 103 -7.27 11.38 10.08
C THR A 103 -5.96 12.17 9.92
N PRO A 104 -5.59 13.02 10.89
CA PRO A 104 -4.34 13.77 10.83
C PRO A 104 -3.10 12.88 10.61
N GLU A 105 -3.08 11.68 11.20
CA GLU A 105 -1.98 10.72 11.08
C GLU A 105 -1.91 10.10 9.67
N GLU A 106 -3.05 9.87 9.03
CA GLU A 106 -3.13 9.42 7.63
C GLU A 106 -2.65 10.53 6.68
N GLN A 107 -3.05 11.78 6.93
CA GLN A 107 -2.58 12.94 6.17
C GLN A 107 -1.07 13.12 6.29
N GLN A 108 -0.51 12.98 7.49
CA GLN A 108 0.93 13.02 7.73
C GLN A 108 1.66 11.89 7.00
N SER A 109 1.08 10.70 6.98
CA SER A 109 1.66 9.55 6.29
C SER A 109 1.65 9.75 4.77
N TRP A 110 0.58 10.34 4.23
CA TRP A 110 0.51 10.70 2.82
C TRP A 110 1.54 11.76 2.41
N ALA A 111 1.83 12.71 3.30
CA ALA A 111 2.84 13.75 3.06
C ALA A 111 4.28 13.24 2.97
N MET A 112 4.51 11.92 3.10
CA MET A 112 5.82 11.28 2.91
C MET A 112 6.14 10.93 1.45
N PHE A 113 5.14 10.93 0.56
CA PHE A 113 5.35 10.82 -0.89
C PHE A 113 6.00 12.09 -1.44
#